data_AF-A0A841IY15-F1
#
_entry.id   AF-A0A841IY15-F1
#
_cell.length_a   1.000
_cell.length_b   1.000
_cell.length_c   1.000
_cell.angle_alpha   90.00
_cell.angle_beta   90.00
_cell.angle_gamma   90.00
#
_symmetry.space_group_name_H-M   'P 1'
#
loop_
_entity.id
_entity.type
_entity.pdbx_description
1 polymer ?
#
loop_
_entity_poly.entity_id
_entity_poly.type
_entity_poly.pdbx_seq_one_letter_code
_entity_poly.pdbx_strand_id
1 'polypeptide(L)'
;MTEILPFLYILVLTLFGWVLSLVRWKRERKWLAAIGSVLGVPALFIIPTLTHPGNEFASLQRAVGITALVWGVVAVALGWGGSVWLRRLRDRTRR
;
A
#
# COMPACT_ATOMS: atom_id res chain seq x y z
N MET A 1 -4.92 19.10 11.73
CA MET A 1 -4.06 17.96 12.14
C MET A 1 -4.44 16.62 11.49
N THR A 2 -5.67 16.45 10.99
CA THR A 2 -6.17 15.23 10.31
C THR A 2 -5.64 15.02 8.88
N GLU A 3 -5.15 16.08 8.23
CA GLU A 3 -4.64 16.02 6.84
C GLU A 3 -3.32 15.25 6.70
N ILE A 4 -2.57 15.05 7.79
CA ILE A 4 -1.28 14.34 7.77
C ILE A 4 -1.46 12.83 7.58
N LEU A 5 -2.58 12.27 8.04
CA LEU A 5 -2.77 10.83 8.12
C LEU A 5 -2.74 10.13 6.75
N PRO A 6 -3.39 10.66 5.69
CA PRO A 6 -3.26 10.11 4.34
C PRO A 6 -1.82 10.14 3.84
N PHE A 7 -1.09 11.24 4.02
CA PHE A 7 0.32 11.32 3.60
C PHE A 7 1.19 10.32 4.34
N LEU A 8 0.97 10.16 5.65
CA LEU A 8 1.67 9.17 6.46
C LEU A 8 1.37 7.74 5.97
N TYR A 9 0.10 7.44 5.66
CA TYR A 9 -0.31 6.15 5.10
C TYR A 9 0.43 5.84 3.79
N ILE A 10 0.47 6.79 2.86
CA ILE A 10 1.21 6.65 1.60
C ILE A 10 2.70 6.45 1.86
N LEU A 11 3.29 7.30 2.70
CA LEU A 11 4.72 7.25 3.00
C LEU A 11 5.12 5.89 3.61
N VAL A 12 4.36 5.40 4.59
CA VAL A 12 4.61 4.11 5.24
C VAL A 12 4.52 2.97 4.23
N LEU A 13 3.50 2.94 3.36
CA LEU A 13 3.36 1.90 2.35
C LEU A 13 4.44 1.97 1.27
N THR A 14 4.89 3.17 0.89
CA THR A 14 6.02 3.34 -0.02
C THR A 14 7.32 2.83 0.61
N LEU A 15 7.59 3.18 1.87
CA LEU A 15 8.74 2.65 2.60
C LEU A 15 8.66 1.13 2.75
N PHE A 16 7.47 0.59 3.02
CA PHE A 16 7.25 -0.84 3.10
C PHE A 16 7.55 -1.54 1.78
N GLY A 17 7.04 -1.03 0.65
CA GLY A 17 7.35 -1.56 -0.69
C GLY A 17 8.84 -1.53 -1.01
N TRP A 18 9.53 -0.46 -0.59
CA TRP A 18 10.98 -0.36 -0.72
C TRP A 18 11.71 -1.45 0.08
N VAL A 19 11.39 -1.59 1.37
CA VAL A 19 11.98 -2.60 2.27
C VAL A 19 11.72 -4.01 1.74
N LEU A 20 10.50 -4.27 1.30
CA LEU A 20 10.09 -5.57 0.76
C LEU A 20 10.93 -5.98 -0.47
N SER A 21 11.35 -4.99 -1.27
CA SER A 21 12.25 -5.22 -2.39
C SER A 21 13.67 -5.63 -1.95
N LEU A 22 14.14 -5.15 -0.79
CA LEU A 22 15.48 -5.41 -0.25
C LEU A 22 15.58 -6.75 0.50
N VAL A 23 14.51 -7.16 1.18
CA VAL A 23 14.49 -8.39 1.98
C VAL A 23 14.69 -9.63 1.10
N ARG A 24 15.48 -10.62 1.54
CA ARG A 24 15.79 -11.85 0.78
C ARG A 24 14.73 -12.96 0.90
N TRP A 25 13.46 -12.60 1.00
CA TRP A 25 12.37 -13.58 1.06
C TRP A 25 12.07 -14.21 -0.30
N LYS A 26 11.52 -15.42 -0.28
CA LYS A 26 10.90 -16.05 -1.45
C LYS A 26 9.85 -15.12 -2.05
N ARG A 27 9.71 -15.14 -3.37
CA ARG A 27 8.82 -14.25 -4.12
C ARG A 27 7.37 -14.33 -3.64
N GLU A 28 6.89 -15.52 -3.30
CA GLU A 28 5.53 -15.74 -2.78
C GLU A 28 5.29 -14.99 -1.47
N ARG A 29 6.23 -15.09 -0.52
CA ARG A 29 6.11 -14.42 0.79
C ARG A 29 6.10 -12.90 0.66
N LYS A 30 6.84 -12.37 -0.31
CA LYS A 30 6.80 -10.93 -0.61
C LYS A 30 5.44 -10.51 -1.14
N TRP A 31 4.87 -11.26 -2.08
CA TRP A 31 3.53 -10.97 -2.58
C TRP A 31 2.47 -11.04 -1.50
N LEU A 32 2.50 -12.06 -0.65
CA LEU A 32 1.58 -12.17 0.49
C LEU A 32 1.70 -10.97 1.45
N ALA A 33 2.92 -10.54 1.76
CA ALA A 33 3.15 -9.36 2.60
C ALA A 33 2.66 -8.06 1.94
N ALA A 34 2.91 -7.87 0.64
CA ALA A 34 2.41 -6.73 -0.12
C ALA A 34 0.87 -6.69 -0.11
N ILE A 35 0.23 -7.81 -0.46
CA ILE A 35 -1.23 -7.94 -0.48
C ILE A 35 -1.80 -7.66 0.91
N GLY A 36 -1.25 -8.28 1.96
CA GLY A 36 -1.70 -8.06 3.33
C GLY A 36 -1.59 -6.59 3.76
N SER A 37 -0.47 -5.93 3.44
CA SER A 37 -0.28 -4.51 3.77
C SER A 37 -1.26 -3.57 3.07
N VAL A 38 -1.61 -3.87 1.82
CA VAL A 38 -2.55 -3.08 1.02
C VAL A 38 -3.99 -3.33 1.46
N LEU A 39 -4.35 -4.58 1.79
CA LEU A 39 -5.73 -4.93 2.13
C LEU A 39 -6.10 -4.60 3.57
N GLY A 40 -5.15 -4.63 4.51
CA GLY A 40 -5.44 -4.52 5.95
C GLY A 40 -6.24 -3.26 6.31
N VAL A 41 -5.76 -2.08 5.92
CA VAL A 41 -6.42 -0.81 6.25
C VAL A 41 -7.74 -0.63 5.49
N PRO A 42 -7.83 -0.78 4.15
CA PRO A 42 -9.08 -0.71 3.41
C PRO A 42 -10.16 -1.66 3.92
N ALA A 43 -9.79 -2.87 4.36
CA ALA A 43 -10.75 -3.84 4.88
C ALA A 43 -11.51 -3.31 6.11
N LEU A 44 -10.88 -2.50 6.96
CA LEU A 44 -11.52 -1.87 8.12
C LEU A 44 -12.66 -0.92 7.71
N PHE A 45 -12.59 -0.34 6.52
CA PHE A 45 -13.62 0.56 5.99
C PHE A 45 -14.64 -0.16 5.13
N ILE A 46 -14.24 -1.18 4.36
CA ILE A 46 -15.14 -1.89 3.44
C ILE A 46 -16.00 -2.92 4.17
N ILE A 47 -15.43 -3.72 5.09
CA ILE A 47 -16.15 -4.81 5.76
C ILE A 47 -17.42 -4.31 6.50
N PRO A 48 -17.39 -3.21 7.27
CA PRO A 48 -18.59 -2.71 7.94
C PRO A 48 -19.74 -2.37 6.98
N THR A 49 -19.42 -1.89 5.77
CA THR A 49 -20.42 -1.55 4.75
C THR A 49 -21.12 -2.78 4.18
N LEU A 50 -20.47 -3.94 4.23
CA LEU A 50 -21.04 -5.22 3.78
C LEU A 50 -21.89 -5.88 4.88
N THR A 51 -21.52 -5.69 6.15
CA THR A 51 -22.23 -6.28 7.29
C THR A 51 -23.44 -5.45 7.73
N HIS A 52 -23.39 -4.12 7.55
CA HIS A 52 -24.47 -3.19 7.93
C HIS A 52 -24.84 -2.28 6.75
N PRO A 53 -25.49 -2.82 5.70
CA PRO A 53 -25.77 -2.08 4.47
C PRO A 53 -26.73 -0.89 4.64
N GLY A 54 -27.47 -0.81 5.76
CA GLY A 54 -28.37 0.30 6.08
C GLY A 54 -27.71 1.51 6.78
N ASN A 55 -26.39 1.52 6.96
CA ASN A 55 -25.69 2.63 7.58
C ASN A 55 -25.68 3.86 6.65
N GLU A 56 -26.08 5.03 7.17
CA GLU A 56 -26.07 6.32 6.47
C GLU A 56 -24.68 6.68 5.89
N PHE A 57 -23.60 6.18 6.49
CA PHE A 57 -22.22 6.41 6.05
C PHE A 57 -21.64 5.32 5.16
N ALA A 58 -22.41 4.29 4.77
CA ALA A 58 -21.88 3.15 4.04
C ALA A 58 -21.22 3.53 2.71
N SER A 59 -21.80 4.50 1.99
CA SER A 59 -21.24 5.02 0.73
C SER A 59 -19.90 5.72 0.94
N LEU A 60 -19.79 6.57 1.96
CA LEU A 60 -18.56 7.30 2.29
C LEU A 60 -17.46 6.34 2.77
N GLN A 61 -17.78 5.41 3.67
CA GLN A 61 -16.84 4.39 4.15
C GLN A 61 -16.30 3.54 2.99
N ARG A 62 -17.17 3.15 2.07
CA ARG A 62 -16.77 2.39 0.87
C ARG A 62 -15.85 3.22 -0.03
N ALA A 63 -16.17 4.49 -0.27
CA ALA A 63 -15.34 5.39 -1.06
C ALA A 63 -13.95 5.58 -0.44
N VAL A 64 -13.87 5.78 0.88
CA VAL A 64 -12.61 5.91 1.62
C VAL A 64 -11.79 4.62 1.52
N GLY A 65 -12.43 3.47 1.75
CA GLY A 65 -11.78 2.17 1.65
C GLY A 65 -11.23 1.88 0.25
N ILE A 66 -12.01 2.14 -0.81
CA ILE A 66 -11.56 1.97 -2.19
C ILE A 66 -10.41 2.92 -2.51
N THR A 67 -10.51 4.18 -2.11
CA THR A 67 -9.46 5.19 -2.32
C THR A 67 -8.16 4.77 -1.65
N ALA A 68 -8.23 4.33 -0.38
CA ALA A 68 -7.08 3.82 0.35
C ALA A 68 -6.46 2.59 -0.33
N LEU A 69 -7.29 1.68 -0.86
CA LEU A 69 -6.82 0.49 -1.56
C LEU A 69 -6.06 0.84 -2.84
N VAL A 70 -6.63 1.71 -3.69
CA VAL A 70 -5.99 2.15 -4.93
C VAL A 70 -4.65 2.83 -4.63
N TRP A 71 -4.65 3.80 -3.72
CA TRP A 71 -3.44 4.52 -3.37
C TRP A 71 -2.42 3.64 -2.64
N GLY A 72 -2.86 2.66 -1.85
CA GLY A 72 -1.97 1.71 -1.20
C GLY A 72 -1.23 0.82 -2.19
N VAL A 73 -1.92 0.33 -3.24
CA VAL A 73 -1.27 -0.38 -4.35
C VAL A 73 -0.21 0.49 -5.03
N VAL A 74 -0.57 1.73 -5.35
CA VAL A 74 0.35 2.69 -6.00
C VAL A 74 1.57 2.94 -5.11
N ALA A 75 1.37 3.19 -3.81
CA ALA A 75 2.43 3.47 -2.86
C ALA A 75 3.45 2.31 -2.78
N VAL A 76 2.97 1.08 -2.62
CA VAL A 76 3.83 -0.11 -2.55
C VAL A 76 4.56 -0.34 -3.87
N ALA A 77 3.87 -0.19 -5.01
CA ALA A 77 4.46 -0.33 -6.33
C ALA A 77 5.58 0.69 -6.59
N LEU A 78 5.36 1.96 -6.20
CA LEU A 78 6.36 3.02 -6.29
C LEU A 78 7.59 2.71 -5.43
N GLY A 79 7.40 2.28 -4.18
CA GLY A 79 8.51 1.93 -3.28
C GLY A 79 9.34 0.76 -3.81
N TRP A 80 8.67 -0.31 -4.26
CA TRP A 80 9.34 -1.49 -4.78
C TRP A 80 10.04 -1.18 -6.12
N GLY A 81 9.31 -0.60 -7.07
CA GLY A 81 9.80 -0.26 -8.40
C GLY A 81 10.94 0.76 -8.36
N GLY A 82 10.80 1.81 -7.54
CA GLY A 82 11.83 2.82 -7.32
C GLY A 82 13.13 2.22 -6.78
N SER A 83 13.03 1.31 -5.80
CA SER A 83 14.21 0.61 -5.26
C SER A 83 14.90 -0.26 -6.31
N VAL A 84 14.15 -0.98 -7.15
CA VAL A 84 14.70 -1.76 -8.27
C VAL A 84 15.38 -0.85 -9.30
N TRP A 85 14.73 0.26 -9.67
CA TRP A 85 15.24 1.20 -10.65
C TRP A 85 16.54 1.88 -10.18
N LEU A 86 16.59 2.36 -8.94
CA LEU A 86 17.79 2.99 -8.37
C LEU A 86 18.98 2.04 -8.27
N ARG A 87 18.74 0.75 -7.96
CA ARG A 87 19.80 -0.27 -8.01
C ARG A 87 20.35 -0.44 -9.42
N ARG A 88 19.47 -0.52 -10.43
CA ARG A 88 19.89 -0.63 -11.84
C ARG A 88 20.72 0.58 -12.28
N LEU A 89 20.35 1.78 -11.88
CA LEU A 89 21.13 3.00 -12.20
C LEU A 89 22.50 2.99 -11.52
N ARG A 90 22.55 2.61 -10.25
CA ARG A 90 23.82 2.50 -9.51
C ARG A 90 24.78 1.51 -10.17
N ASP A 91 24.27 0.39 -10.65
CA ASP A 91 25.09 -0.64 -11.29
C ASP A 91 25.59 -0.21 -12.68
N ARG A 92 24.84 0.63 -13.41
CA ARG A 92 25.29 1.24 -14.68
C ARG A 92 26.40 2.25 -14.51
N THR A 93 26.42 2.98 -13.39
CA THR A 93 27.41 4.04 -13.13
C THR A 93 28.77 3.46 -12.68
N ARG A 94 28.80 2.18 -12.27
CA ARG A 94 30.02 1.49 -11.82
C ARG A 94 30.72 0.68 -12.92
N ARG A 95 30.18 0.68 -14.14
CA ARG A 95 30.80 0.08 -15.34
C ARG A 95 31.36 1.18 -16.21
#